data_AF-A0A8T9BDI3-F1
#
_entry.id   AF-A0A8T9BDI3-F1
#
_cell.length_a   1.000
_cell.length_b   1.000
_cell.length_c   1.000
_cell.angle_alpha   90.00
_cell.angle_beta   90.00
_cell.angle_gamma   90.00
#
_symmetry.space_group_name_H-M   'P 1'
#
loop_
_entity.id
_entity.type
_entity.pdbx_description
1 polymer ?
#
loop_
_entity_poly.entity_id
_entity_poly.type
_entity_poly.pdbx_seq_one_letter_code
_entity_poly.pdbx_strand_id
1 'polypeptide(L)'
;MENIAAEYFVKTGQFTKTTYRDVYPSVEPTAASNSQAGKVIVITGASKGIGRVETNARGTFLFTQGLLKLLGQDGTGSIINMTSGMAVLTVHGMSSYSLSKLAALQLQAYVALENPNMIVIALHPGIVMTEMTAGAFEPFAKCTPELVEGLGVWLSTGKAAFLNGRYVSSNWSVDDLVARKEEIVSEGKLSLVLKGEFGEEQFP
;
A
#
# COMPACT_ATOMS: atom_id res chain seq x y z
N MET A 1 -7.99 -20.07 -12.88
CA MET A 1 -7.53 -18.80 -13.52
C MET A 1 -7.33 -18.95 -15.02
N GLU A 2 -7.93 -19.96 -15.67
CA GLU A 2 -7.92 -20.06 -17.13
C GLU A 2 -8.97 -19.08 -17.70
N ASN A 3 -8.62 -18.37 -18.77
CA ASN A 3 -9.41 -17.33 -19.46
C ASN A 3 -9.54 -15.93 -18.80
N ILE A 4 -8.67 -15.57 -17.86
CA ILE A 4 -8.59 -14.19 -17.35
C ILE A 4 -7.60 -13.38 -18.21
N ALA A 5 -8.01 -12.20 -18.69
CA ALA A 5 -7.14 -11.31 -19.48
C ALA A 5 -5.91 -10.87 -18.67
N ALA A 6 -4.75 -10.76 -19.31
CA ALA A 6 -3.48 -10.39 -18.65
C ALA A 6 -3.55 -9.04 -17.89
N GLU A 7 -4.43 -8.13 -18.33
CA GLU A 7 -4.64 -6.82 -17.73
C GLU A 7 -5.60 -6.82 -16.52
N TYR A 8 -6.26 -7.94 -16.21
CA TYR A 8 -7.36 -8.00 -15.24
C TYR A 8 -6.96 -7.42 -13.87
N PHE A 9 -5.87 -7.90 -13.28
CA PHE A 9 -5.45 -7.44 -11.94
C PHE A 9 -4.98 -5.99 -11.90
N VAL A 10 -4.57 -5.42 -13.04
CA VAL A 10 -4.22 -4.00 -13.14
C VAL A 10 -5.47 -3.14 -13.29
N LYS A 11 -6.40 -3.54 -14.18
CA LYS A 11 -7.58 -2.74 -14.52
C LYS A 11 -8.70 -2.83 -13.49
N THR A 12 -8.91 -3.99 -12.86
CA THR A 12 -9.99 -4.17 -11.87
C THR A 12 -9.76 -3.33 -10.61
N GLY A 13 -8.50 -3.07 -10.24
CA GLY A 13 -8.12 -2.19 -9.13
C GLY A 13 -7.62 -0.82 -9.56
N GLN A 14 -7.84 -0.40 -10.81
CA GLN A 14 -7.31 0.84 -11.34
C GLN A 14 -8.01 2.05 -10.73
N PHE A 15 -7.25 2.89 -10.01
CA PHE A 15 -7.76 4.15 -9.48
C PHE A 15 -7.36 5.35 -10.34
N THR A 16 -6.16 5.35 -10.92
CA THR A 16 -5.64 6.42 -11.76
C THR A 16 -5.99 6.20 -13.23
N LYS A 17 -6.06 7.27 -14.03
CA LYS A 17 -6.34 7.16 -15.48
C LYS A 17 -5.20 6.44 -16.18
N THR A 18 -3.97 6.74 -15.76
CA THR A 18 -2.76 6.11 -16.29
C THR A 18 -2.26 5.04 -15.33
N THR A 19 -1.86 3.89 -15.86
CA THR A 19 -1.20 2.82 -15.10
C THR A 19 0.15 2.46 -15.70
N TYR A 20 1.09 2.07 -14.85
CA TYR A 20 2.46 1.74 -15.24
C TYR A 20 2.81 0.31 -14.83
N ARG A 21 3.75 -0.29 -15.57
CA ARG A 21 4.34 -1.60 -15.28
C ARG A 21 5.84 -1.52 -15.03
N ASP A 22 6.42 -0.35 -15.25
CA ASP A 22 7.84 -0.06 -15.09
C ASP A 22 8.05 1.39 -14.60
N VAL A 23 9.28 1.72 -14.18
CA VAL A 23 9.66 3.06 -13.71
C VAL A 23 9.33 4.12 -14.75
N TYR A 24 8.89 5.28 -14.25
CA TYR A 24 8.54 6.45 -15.05
C TYR A 24 9.06 7.73 -14.36
N PRO A 25 9.16 8.88 -15.05
CA PRO A 25 9.93 10.03 -14.58
C PRO A 25 9.63 10.52 -13.16
N SER A 26 8.35 10.51 -12.75
CA SER A 26 7.94 11.01 -11.43
C SER A 26 8.37 10.10 -10.27
N VAL A 27 8.62 8.81 -10.53
CA VAL A 27 9.07 7.81 -9.54
C VAL A 27 10.50 7.35 -9.75
N GLU A 28 11.26 8.00 -10.63
CA GLU A 28 12.67 7.70 -10.89
C GLU A 28 13.50 7.77 -9.58
N PRO A 29 14.10 6.64 -9.12
CA PRO A 29 14.82 6.61 -7.84
C PRO A 29 16.01 7.58 -7.78
N THR A 30 16.66 7.84 -8.91
CA THR A 30 17.82 8.75 -8.97
C THR A 30 17.44 10.22 -9.14
N ALA A 31 16.15 10.55 -9.27
CA ALA A 31 15.72 11.94 -9.42
C ALA A 31 16.00 12.74 -8.14
N ALA A 32 16.63 13.90 -8.28
CA ALA A 32 16.96 14.77 -7.13
C ALA A 32 15.71 15.15 -6.29
N SER A 33 14.55 15.28 -6.94
CA SER A 33 13.27 15.58 -6.30
C SER A 33 12.72 14.45 -5.43
N ASN A 34 13.32 13.27 -5.50
CA ASN A 34 12.96 12.05 -4.76
C ASN A 34 14.01 11.71 -3.68
N SER A 35 14.93 12.63 -3.36
CA SER A 35 15.98 12.43 -2.36
C SER A 35 15.42 12.16 -0.96
N GLN A 36 16.09 11.24 -0.26
CA GLN A 36 15.77 10.79 1.09
C GLN A 36 16.84 11.17 2.13
N ALA A 37 17.80 12.02 1.75
CA ALA A 37 18.86 12.47 2.65
C ALA A 37 18.27 13.11 3.94
N GLY A 38 18.74 12.64 5.10
CA GLY A 38 18.32 13.14 6.40
C GLY A 38 16.96 12.64 6.91
N LYS A 39 16.33 11.66 6.23
CA LYS A 39 15.02 11.13 6.64
C LYS A 39 15.13 9.73 7.24
N VAL A 40 14.26 9.44 8.20
CA VAL A 40 14.03 8.08 8.70
C VAL A 40 12.91 7.45 7.90
N ILE A 41 13.23 6.38 7.17
CA ILE A 41 12.30 5.65 6.31
C ILE A 41 12.38 4.19 6.67
N VAL A 42 11.21 3.59 6.87
CA VAL A 42 11.10 2.16 7.09
C VAL A 42 10.09 1.57 6.12
N ILE A 43 10.54 0.57 5.37
CA ILE A 43 9.70 -0.25 4.50
C ILE A 43 9.64 -1.65 5.10
N THR A 44 8.44 -2.12 5.48
CA THR A 44 8.29 -3.42 6.16
C THR A 44 7.35 -4.34 5.39
N GLY A 45 7.61 -5.64 5.46
CA GLY A 45 6.76 -6.67 4.90
C GLY A 45 7.37 -8.04 5.15
N ALA A 46 6.57 -8.98 5.66
CA ALA A 46 6.97 -10.37 5.78
C ALA A 46 6.05 -11.25 4.93
N SER A 47 6.53 -12.44 4.56
CA SER A 47 5.87 -13.22 3.51
C SER A 47 6.20 -14.71 3.46
N LYS A 48 7.18 -15.21 4.24
CA LYS A 48 7.54 -16.64 4.32
C LYS A 48 7.66 -17.09 5.78
N GLY A 49 7.28 -18.34 6.08
CA GLY A 49 7.41 -18.95 7.41
C GLY A 49 6.19 -18.81 8.32
N ILE A 50 6.35 -19.27 9.58
CA ILE A 50 5.35 -19.45 10.66
C ILE A 50 4.12 -18.55 10.50
N GLY A 51 2.94 -19.16 10.35
CA GLY A 51 1.60 -18.52 10.37
C GLY A 51 1.50 -17.15 9.66
N ARG A 52 0.91 -17.09 8.47
CA ARG A 52 0.80 -15.83 7.68
C ARG A 52 0.24 -14.64 8.47
N VAL A 53 -0.68 -14.86 9.39
CA VAL A 53 -1.22 -13.83 10.31
C VAL A 53 -0.19 -13.39 11.34
N GLU A 54 0.50 -14.35 11.98
CA GLU A 54 1.57 -14.07 12.94
C GLU A 54 2.68 -13.23 12.30
N THR A 55 3.12 -13.62 11.11
CA THR A 55 4.19 -12.95 10.39
C THR A 55 3.74 -11.60 9.81
N ASN A 56 2.64 -11.54 9.06
CA ASN A 56 2.27 -10.33 8.31
C ASN A 56 1.53 -9.28 9.14
N ALA A 57 0.80 -9.69 10.17
CA ALA A 57 0.05 -8.77 11.03
C ALA A 57 0.81 -8.51 12.33
N ARG A 58 1.10 -9.57 13.11
CA ARG A 58 1.76 -9.40 14.42
C ARG A 58 3.22 -8.96 14.27
N GLY A 59 3.96 -9.50 13.31
CA GLY A 59 5.32 -9.02 12.99
C GLY A 59 5.36 -7.54 12.65
N THR A 60 4.49 -7.10 11.73
CA THR A 60 4.34 -5.68 11.36
C THR A 60 3.96 -4.80 12.54
N PHE A 61 3.02 -5.26 13.38
CA PHE A 61 2.62 -4.57 14.61
C PHE A 61 3.78 -4.38 15.58
N LEU A 62 4.48 -5.46 15.92
CA LEU A 62 5.58 -5.42 16.89
C LEU A 62 6.74 -4.56 16.39
N PHE A 63 7.08 -4.68 15.10
CA PHE A 63 8.11 -3.85 14.49
C PHE A 63 7.71 -2.37 14.53
N THR A 64 6.50 -2.04 14.11
CA THR A 64 5.97 -0.66 14.12
C THR A 64 5.96 -0.10 15.53
N GLN A 65 5.48 -0.87 16.52
CA GLN A 65 5.48 -0.47 17.92
C GLN A 65 6.91 -0.20 18.43
N GLY A 66 7.87 -1.07 18.10
CA GLY A 66 9.27 -0.90 18.47
C GLY A 66 9.89 0.36 17.87
N LEU A 67 9.65 0.60 16.57
CA LEU A 67 10.10 1.81 15.87
C LEU A 67 9.55 3.08 16.51
N LEU A 68 8.23 3.13 16.76
CA LEU A 68 7.60 4.30 17.38
C LEU A 68 8.13 4.56 18.79
N LYS A 69 8.42 3.51 19.57
CA LYS A 69 9.06 3.64 20.89
C LYS A 69 10.47 4.24 20.80
N LEU A 70 11.24 3.89 19.77
CA LEU A 70 12.58 4.44 19.55
C LEU A 70 12.55 5.91 19.09
N LEU A 71 11.58 6.25 18.24
CA LEU A 71 11.40 7.61 17.75
C LEU A 71 10.87 8.57 18.83
N GLY A 72 10.11 8.06 19.80
CA GLY A 72 9.49 8.87 20.85
C GLY A 72 8.27 9.65 20.34
N GLN A 73 7.62 10.41 21.24
CA GLN A 73 6.38 11.14 20.90
C GLN A 73 6.58 12.24 19.86
N ASP A 74 7.74 12.89 19.86
CA ASP A 74 8.10 13.97 18.92
C ASP A 74 8.79 13.45 17.65
N GLY A 75 8.91 12.13 17.52
CA GLY A 75 9.51 11.48 16.38
C GLY A 75 8.76 11.80 15.08
N THR A 76 9.53 12.06 14.01
CA THR A 76 8.99 12.25 12.66
C THR A 76 9.62 11.26 11.71
N GLY A 77 8.89 10.89 10.66
CA GLY A 77 9.38 9.96 9.65
C GLY A 77 8.26 9.34 8.83
N SER A 78 8.65 8.38 7.98
CA SER A 78 7.73 7.67 7.10
C SER A 78 7.81 6.15 7.29
N ILE A 79 6.66 5.51 7.39
CA ILE A 79 6.50 4.05 7.44
C ILE A 79 5.71 3.62 6.20
N ILE A 80 6.30 2.76 5.37
CA ILE A 80 5.63 2.19 4.20
C ILE A 80 5.44 0.70 4.47
N ASN A 81 4.21 0.28 4.71
CA ASN A 81 3.91 -1.13 4.93
C ASN A 81 3.54 -1.80 3.61
N MET A 82 4.28 -2.85 3.27
CA MET A 82 4.02 -3.70 2.11
C MET A 82 2.80 -4.58 2.39
N THR A 83 1.66 -4.12 1.90
CA THR A 83 0.39 -4.84 1.97
C THR A 83 0.21 -5.73 0.73
N SER A 84 -0.97 -5.75 0.12
CA SER A 84 -1.29 -6.53 -1.08
C SER A 84 -2.67 -6.13 -1.62
N GLY A 85 -2.90 -6.30 -2.91
CA GLY A 85 -4.26 -6.32 -3.47
C GLY A 85 -5.14 -7.40 -2.85
N MET A 86 -4.54 -8.48 -2.33
CA MET A 86 -5.28 -9.53 -1.59
C MET A 86 -5.87 -9.03 -0.26
N ALA A 87 -5.48 -7.84 0.23
CA ALA A 87 -6.15 -7.23 1.38
C ALA A 87 -7.58 -6.78 1.06
N VAL A 88 -7.86 -6.43 -0.20
CA VAL A 88 -9.15 -5.86 -0.65
C VAL A 88 -9.83 -6.67 -1.76
N LEU A 89 -9.18 -7.73 -2.24
CA LEU A 89 -9.72 -8.67 -3.23
C LEU A 89 -9.89 -10.06 -2.59
N THR A 90 -10.98 -10.73 -2.95
CA THR A 90 -11.26 -12.10 -2.53
C THR A 90 -10.94 -13.07 -3.66
N VAL A 91 -9.93 -13.92 -3.44
CA VAL A 91 -9.52 -14.96 -4.40
C VAL A 91 -9.56 -16.31 -3.69
N HIS A 92 -10.12 -17.32 -4.35
CA HIS A 92 -10.18 -18.69 -3.84
C HIS A 92 -8.78 -19.20 -3.44
N GLY A 93 -8.65 -19.84 -2.28
CA GLY A 93 -7.39 -20.37 -1.77
C GLY A 93 -6.46 -19.34 -1.10
N MET A 94 -6.81 -18.05 -1.10
CA MET A 94 -5.97 -16.97 -0.55
C MET A 94 -6.39 -16.48 0.84
N SER A 95 -7.43 -17.05 1.45
CA SER A 95 -8.07 -16.55 2.68
C SER A 95 -7.09 -16.20 3.80
N SER A 96 -6.17 -17.10 4.17
CA SER A 96 -5.19 -16.86 5.25
C SER A 96 -4.23 -15.71 4.93
N TYR A 97 -3.84 -15.56 3.66
CA TYR A 97 -2.99 -14.46 3.22
C TYR A 97 -3.77 -13.15 3.16
N SER A 98 -4.96 -13.17 2.54
CA SER A 98 -5.88 -12.03 2.44
C SER A 98 -6.20 -11.45 3.82
N LEU A 99 -6.61 -12.28 4.79
CA LEU A 99 -6.88 -11.85 6.16
C LEU A 99 -5.65 -11.23 6.83
N SER A 100 -4.47 -11.84 6.64
CA SER A 100 -3.23 -11.30 7.21
C SER A 100 -2.85 -9.93 6.63
N LYS A 101 -3.10 -9.71 5.34
CA LYS A 101 -2.81 -8.43 4.67
C LYS A 101 -3.89 -7.38 4.91
N LEU A 102 -5.14 -7.79 5.08
CA LEU A 102 -6.22 -6.93 5.56
C LEU A 102 -5.93 -6.40 6.96
N ALA A 103 -5.47 -7.27 7.87
CA ALA A 103 -5.08 -6.87 9.21
C ALA A 103 -3.91 -5.86 9.19
N ALA A 104 -2.89 -6.08 8.35
CA ALA A 104 -1.79 -5.13 8.18
C ALA A 104 -2.25 -3.79 7.58
N LEU A 105 -3.18 -3.82 6.63
CA LEU A 105 -3.78 -2.61 6.04
C LEU A 105 -4.55 -1.80 7.10
N GLN A 106 -5.40 -2.45 7.89
CA GLN A 106 -6.16 -1.76 8.94
C GLN A 106 -5.26 -1.24 10.06
N LEU A 107 -4.26 -2.03 10.48
CA LEU A 107 -3.26 -1.61 11.46
C LEU A 107 -2.63 -0.27 11.08
N GLN A 108 -2.24 -0.14 9.82
CA GLN A 108 -1.59 1.09 9.37
C GLN A 108 -2.48 2.33 9.48
N ALA A 109 -3.78 2.20 9.20
CA ALA A 109 -4.72 3.30 9.35
C ALA A 109 -4.76 3.80 10.80
N TYR A 110 -4.74 2.88 11.78
CA TYR A 110 -4.62 3.25 13.20
C TYR A 110 -3.28 3.90 13.53
N VAL A 111 -2.17 3.35 13.02
CA VAL A 111 -0.84 3.93 13.26
C VAL A 111 -0.75 5.36 12.73
N ALA A 112 -1.28 5.62 11.54
CA ALA A 112 -1.36 6.97 10.95
C ALA A 112 -2.20 7.93 11.83
N LEU A 113 -3.34 7.44 12.31
CA LEU A 113 -4.27 8.24 13.12
C LEU A 113 -3.70 8.58 14.51
N GLU A 114 -3.04 7.62 15.15
CA GLU A 114 -2.49 7.75 16.50
C GLU A 114 -1.14 8.45 16.54
N ASN A 115 -0.44 8.57 15.40
CA ASN A 115 0.88 9.17 15.29
C ASN A 115 0.89 10.24 14.17
N PRO A 116 0.25 11.40 14.39
CA PRO A 116 0.05 12.41 13.33
C PRO A 116 1.36 13.04 12.81
N ASN A 117 2.46 12.92 13.56
CA ASN A 117 3.81 13.36 13.15
C ASN A 117 4.48 12.38 12.17
N MET A 118 3.89 11.21 11.96
CA MET A 118 4.38 10.16 11.06
C MET A 118 3.54 10.11 9.78
N ILE A 119 4.18 9.81 8.66
CA ILE A 119 3.50 9.46 7.40
C ILE A 119 3.50 7.94 7.26
N VAL A 120 2.33 7.31 7.20
CA VAL A 120 2.19 5.86 7.26
C VAL A 120 1.31 5.39 6.10
N ILE A 121 1.89 4.69 5.11
CA ILE A 121 1.24 4.40 3.81
C ILE A 121 1.29 2.91 3.45
N ALA A 122 0.20 2.40 2.87
CA ALA A 122 0.01 0.98 2.58
C ALA A 122 0.31 0.78 1.11
N LEU A 123 1.43 0.14 0.82
CA LEU A 123 1.86 -0.11 -0.54
C LEU A 123 1.43 -1.51 -0.99
N HIS A 124 0.58 -1.58 -2.00
CA HIS A 124 0.39 -2.76 -2.81
C HIS A 124 1.43 -2.77 -3.95
N PRO A 125 2.34 -3.76 -3.99
CA PRO A 125 3.43 -3.82 -4.97
C PRO A 125 3.01 -4.13 -6.41
N GLY A 126 1.72 -4.32 -6.70
CA GLY A 126 1.32 -4.98 -7.94
C GLY A 126 1.71 -6.46 -7.90
N ILE A 127 1.87 -7.07 -9.09
CA ILE A 127 2.32 -8.47 -9.22
C ILE A 127 3.71 -8.43 -9.87
N VAL A 128 4.73 -8.67 -9.03
CA VAL A 128 6.14 -8.78 -9.42
C VAL A 128 6.53 -10.25 -9.45
N MET A 129 7.36 -10.66 -10.40
CA MET A 129 7.85 -12.04 -10.46
C MET A 129 8.85 -12.29 -9.33
N THR A 130 8.55 -13.21 -8.42
CA THR A 130 9.41 -13.59 -7.29
C THR A 130 9.21 -15.07 -6.96
N GLU A 131 10.04 -15.64 -6.10
CA GLU A 131 9.84 -17.01 -5.56
C GLU A 131 8.49 -17.20 -4.82
N MET A 132 7.80 -16.12 -4.44
CA MET A 132 6.49 -16.19 -3.78
C MET A 132 5.32 -16.21 -4.75
N THR A 133 5.59 -15.89 -6.02
CA THR A 133 4.55 -15.80 -7.04
C THR A 133 4.04 -17.21 -7.29
N ALA A 134 2.81 -17.49 -6.84
CA ALA A 134 2.19 -18.77 -7.13
C ALA A 134 2.01 -18.90 -8.64
N GLY A 135 2.22 -20.10 -9.20
CA GLY A 135 2.21 -20.32 -10.65
C GLY A 135 0.99 -19.75 -11.37
N ALA A 136 -0.17 -19.80 -10.73
CA ALA A 136 -1.40 -19.26 -11.29
C ALA A 136 -1.38 -17.71 -11.47
N PHE A 137 -0.50 -16.98 -10.78
CA PHE A 137 -0.29 -15.54 -10.90
C PHE A 137 0.88 -15.14 -11.83
N GLU A 138 1.74 -16.08 -12.24
CA GLU A 138 2.89 -15.81 -13.11
C GLU A 138 2.54 -15.08 -14.41
N PRO A 139 1.44 -15.42 -15.13
CA PRO A 139 1.07 -14.71 -16.36
C PRO A 139 0.76 -13.22 -16.14
N PHE A 140 0.42 -12.83 -14.91
CA PHE A 140 0.07 -11.46 -14.52
C PHE A 140 1.24 -10.71 -13.87
N ALA A 141 2.35 -11.39 -13.59
CA ALA A 141 3.54 -10.85 -12.94
C ALA A 141 4.36 -9.99 -13.90
N LYS A 142 3.84 -8.80 -14.18
CA LYS A 142 4.39 -7.86 -15.17
C LYS A 142 4.89 -6.55 -14.56
N CYS A 143 4.74 -6.35 -13.25
CA CYS A 143 5.32 -5.18 -12.59
C CYS A 143 6.81 -5.45 -12.37
N THR A 144 7.66 -4.48 -12.71
CA THR A 144 9.10 -4.57 -12.40
C THR A 144 9.33 -4.28 -10.91
N PRO A 145 10.36 -4.89 -10.28
CA PRO A 145 10.81 -4.51 -8.94
C PRO A 145 11.08 -3.00 -8.84
N GLU A 146 11.70 -2.43 -9.87
CA GLU A 146 12.10 -1.03 -9.94
C GLU A 146 10.89 -0.09 -9.85
N LEU A 147 9.74 -0.45 -10.43
CA LEU A 147 8.49 0.33 -10.27
C LEU A 147 8.05 0.39 -8.80
N VAL A 148 8.13 -0.72 -8.07
CA VAL A 148 7.74 -0.79 -6.65
C VAL A 148 8.69 0.04 -5.80
N GLU A 149 9.99 -0.06 -6.09
CA GLU A 149 11.04 0.71 -5.43
C GLU A 149 10.88 2.21 -5.68
N GLY A 150 10.70 2.60 -6.93
CA GLY A 150 10.48 4.00 -7.33
C GLY A 150 9.27 4.60 -6.62
N LEU A 151 8.15 3.88 -6.58
CA LEU A 151 7.00 4.36 -5.79
C LEU A 151 7.33 4.43 -4.30
N GLY A 152 8.04 3.44 -3.73
CA GLY A 152 8.47 3.47 -2.32
C GLY A 152 9.32 4.70 -1.99
N VAL A 153 10.23 5.08 -2.88
CA VAL A 153 11.02 6.32 -2.75
C VAL A 153 10.10 7.54 -2.83
N TRP A 154 9.18 7.60 -3.79
CA TRP A 154 8.26 8.74 -3.90
C TRP A 154 7.35 8.88 -2.66
N LEU A 155 6.83 7.76 -2.14
CA LEU A 155 5.98 7.71 -0.94
C LEU A 155 6.69 8.14 0.34
N SER A 156 8.01 8.06 0.39
CA SER A 156 8.81 8.56 1.52
C SER A 156 9.11 10.07 1.43
N THR A 157 8.70 10.74 0.35
CA THR A 157 8.78 12.20 0.26
C THR A 157 7.57 12.89 0.93
N GLY A 158 7.75 14.15 1.33
CA GLY A 158 6.64 14.97 1.85
C GLY A 158 5.51 15.22 0.85
N LYS A 159 5.76 14.99 -0.46
CA LYS A 159 4.72 15.11 -1.50
C LYS A 159 3.59 14.10 -1.30
N ALA A 160 3.91 12.94 -0.73
CA ALA A 160 2.97 11.86 -0.47
C ALA A 160 2.17 12.02 0.84
N ALA A 161 2.39 13.08 1.63
CA ALA A 161 1.77 13.24 2.95
C ALA A 161 0.22 13.20 2.92
N PHE A 162 -0.41 13.57 1.80
CA PHE A 162 -1.87 13.49 1.64
C PHE A 162 -2.43 12.05 1.59
N LEU A 163 -1.54 11.08 1.41
CA LEU A 163 -1.84 9.65 1.40
C LEU A 163 -1.64 9.00 2.77
N ASN A 164 -1.37 9.78 3.83
CA ASN A 164 -1.23 9.24 5.19
C ASN A 164 -2.45 8.42 5.61
N GLY A 165 -2.24 7.19 6.07
CA GLY A 165 -3.27 6.22 6.43
C GLY A 165 -3.99 5.55 5.24
N ARG A 166 -3.51 5.73 4.00
CA ARG A 166 -4.19 5.25 2.78
C ARG A 166 -3.49 4.08 2.11
N TYR A 167 -4.26 3.36 1.29
CA TYR A 167 -3.82 2.29 0.39
C TYR A 167 -3.43 2.84 -0.99
N VAL A 168 -2.29 2.40 -1.51
CA VAL A 168 -1.74 2.84 -2.79
C VAL A 168 -1.18 1.64 -3.54
N SER A 169 -1.46 1.53 -4.84
CA SER A 169 -0.83 0.51 -5.70
C SER A 169 0.34 1.08 -6.52
N SER A 170 1.40 0.29 -6.69
CA SER A 170 2.57 0.61 -7.53
C SER A 170 2.23 0.89 -8.99
N ASN A 171 1.16 0.27 -9.50
CA ASN A 171 0.76 0.47 -10.89
C ASN A 171 -0.01 1.79 -11.12
N TRP A 172 -0.28 2.58 -10.08
CA TRP A 172 -0.98 3.86 -10.21
C TRP A 172 -0.03 5.02 -10.52
N SER A 173 -0.48 5.97 -11.33
CA SER A 173 0.25 7.20 -11.66
C SER A 173 0.28 8.16 -10.47
N VAL A 174 1.46 8.51 -9.97
CA VAL A 174 1.60 9.51 -8.90
C VAL A 174 1.16 10.90 -9.35
N ASP A 175 1.28 11.21 -10.64
CA ASP A 175 0.83 12.50 -11.19
C ASP A 175 -0.70 12.61 -11.11
N ASP A 176 -1.41 11.52 -11.42
CA ASP A 176 -2.86 11.44 -11.30
C ASP A 176 -3.29 11.47 -9.82
N LEU A 177 -2.54 10.82 -8.92
CA LEU A 177 -2.81 10.86 -7.48
C LEU A 177 -2.66 12.29 -6.94
N VAL A 178 -1.60 13.00 -7.34
CA VAL A 178 -1.36 14.39 -6.96
C VAL A 178 -2.43 15.31 -7.53
N ALA A 179 -2.80 15.14 -8.80
CA ALA A 179 -3.88 15.91 -9.43
C ALA A 179 -5.23 15.72 -8.73
N ARG A 180 -5.45 14.57 -8.10
CA ARG A 180 -6.68 14.23 -7.36
C ARG A 180 -6.56 14.38 -5.84
N LYS A 181 -5.50 15.03 -5.35
CA LYS A 181 -5.21 15.14 -3.91
C LYS A 181 -6.40 15.67 -3.10
N GLU A 182 -7.04 16.75 -3.55
CA GLU A 182 -8.17 17.38 -2.84
C GLU A 182 -9.35 16.42 -2.71
N GLU A 183 -9.75 15.80 -3.83
CA GLU A 183 -10.81 14.77 -3.90
C GLU A 183 -10.51 13.56 -3.00
N ILE A 184 -9.27 13.07 -3.01
CA ILE A 184 -8.86 11.90 -2.21
C ILE A 184 -9.00 12.20 -0.72
N VAL A 185 -8.60 13.40 -0.29
CA VAL A 185 -8.62 13.79 1.12
C VAL A 185 -10.05 14.10 1.59
N SER A 186 -10.78 14.95 0.86
CA SER A 186 -12.10 15.42 1.29
C SER A 186 -13.15 14.31 1.33
N GLU A 187 -13.09 13.35 0.40
CA GLU A 187 -14.03 12.24 0.32
C GLU A 187 -13.53 10.96 1.02
N GLY A 188 -12.39 11.02 1.71
CA GLY A 188 -11.83 9.87 2.41
C GLY A 188 -11.54 8.66 1.51
N LYS A 189 -11.09 8.89 0.26
CA LYS A 189 -10.81 7.81 -0.70
C LYS A 189 -9.58 7.02 -0.27
N LEU A 190 -9.48 5.79 -0.79
CA LEU A 190 -8.34 4.90 -0.55
C LEU A 190 -8.15 4.48 0.93
N SER A 191 -9.16 4.71 1.76
CA SER A 191 -9.24 4.20 3.13
C SER A 191 -10.06 2.92 3.19
N LEU A 192 -9.67 2.03 4.09
CA LEU A 192 -10.44 0.84 4.41
C LEU A 192 -11.57 1.23 5.37
N VAL A 193 -12.77 1.40 4.82
CA VAL A 193 -13.97 1.76 5.58
C VAL A 193 -15.17 0.98 5.04
N LEU A 194 -16.12 0.70 5.92
CA LEU A 194 -17.44 0.24 5.49
C LEU A 194 -18.20 1.43 4.91
N LYS A 195 -18.65 1.32 3.66
CA LYS A 195 -19.52 2.31 3.01
C LYS A 195 -20.93 1.74 2.88
N GLY A 196 -21.92 2.47 3.38
CA GLY A 196 -23.33 2.11 3.34
C GLY A 196 -24.19 3.25 3.88
N GLU A 197 -25.49 3.15 3.65
CA GLU A 197 -26.48 4.01 4.32
C GLU A 197 -26.75 3.42 5.71
N PHE A 198 -26.63 4.24 6.75
CA PHE A 198 -26.75 3.82 8.14
C PHE A 198 -27.71 4.75 8.88
N GLY A 199 -28.38 4.21 9.91
CA GLY A 199 -29.34 4.95 10.73
C GLY A 199 -30.79 4.68 10.33
N GLU A 200 -31.73 5.05 11.21
CA GLU A 200 -33.17 4.82 11.03
C GLU A 200 -33.73 5.57 9.83
N GLU A 201 -33.14 6.72 9.50
CA GLU A 201 -33.49 7.62 8.38
C GLU A 201 -33.48 6.93 7.00
N GLN A 202 -32.81 5.78 6.85
CA GLN A 202 -32.76 5.02 5.59
C GLN A 202 -34.04 4.22 5.33
N PHE A 203 -34.92 4.09 6.33
CA PHE A 203 -36.17 3.34 6.24
C PHE A 203 -37.35 4.33 6.18
N PRO A 204 -38.34 4.08 5.30
CA PRO A 204 -39.53 4.92 5.16
C PRO A 204 -40.49 4.83 6.37
#